data_AF-A0A6J8CXL0-F1
#
_entry.id   AF-A0A6J8CXL0-F1
#
_cell.length_a   1.000
_cell.length_b   1.000
_cell.length_c   1.000
_cell.angle_alpha   90.00
_cell.angle_beta   90.00
_cell.angle_gamma   90.00
#
_symmetry.space_group_name_H-M   'P 1'
#
loop_
_entity.id
_entity.type
_entity.pdbx_description
1 polymer ?
#
loop_
_entity_poly.entity_id
_entity_poly.type
_entity_poly.pdbx_seq_one_letter_code
_entity_poly.pdbx_strand_id
1 'polypeptide(L)'
;MTINFVLIAVGGGSAGSVLAARLTEDKTSVLVLEAGGSDLENEATVIPGASATLLRTKQDWNFHSVPQKYSSFAMENKQIYLASGKMLGGCGSMNAMVMIRGSRHDYDEWAKQGCKGWSYKEVLPYFKKMETMKIPALSGSPYRGTKGKIVVTPKYTTTLEFFNRKAASEIGYRSVDCNGYSQIGYCPTQANIKNGERCSSTTCYLRPVMYRRNLQISLNSYVTKVLIRGKRAIGVQFVKGGRKYNVYARKEVIMSAGAFGSPHILLLSGVGPKMHLRKLKVCYYTTPLVDGHMFDKLDKTSPSKYADSQDIFVPIAYERPSIVNAYSNYIDKVQQELLNRTTDSSFDVSLLLLHPKSKGYVRLATANPLRQPLLDPRFLANPHDIEMLLKSK
;
A
#
# COMPACT_ATOMS: atom_id res chain seq x y z
N MET A 1 17.29 27.99 11.10
CA MET A 1 18.31 26.99 10.73
C MET A 1 18.02 26.46 9.35
N THR A 2 18.87 26.81 8.37
CA THR A 2 18.75 26.31 7.00
C THR A 2 19.49 24.97 6.92
N ILE A 3 18.84 23.90 7.35
CA ILE A 3 19.47 22.58 7.29
C ILE A 3 19.44 22.09 5.84
N ASN A 4 20.62 21.72 5.38
CA ASN A 4 21.00 21.73 3.98
C ASN A 4 21.03 20.26 3.52
N PHE A 5 19.90 19.72 3.03
CA PHE A 5 19.76 18.30 2.66
C PHE A 5 19.73 18.06 1.15
N VAL A 6 20.08 16.83 0.78
CA VAL A 6 19.73 16.23 -0.50
C VAL A 6 18.70 15.17 -0.18
N LEU A 7 17.45 15.40 -0.59
CA LEU A 7 16.31 14.48 -0.52
C LEU A 7 15.46 14.60 0.75
N ILE A 8 14.23 15.08 0.53
CA ILE A 8 13.12 15.05 1.48
C ILE A 8 12.25 13.86 1.08
N ALA A 9 12.32 12.75 1.82
CA ALA A 9 11.34 11.68 1.69
C ALA A 9 10.08 12.11 2.42
N VAL A 10 9.05 12.49 1.65
CA VAL A 10 7.74 12.85 2.19
C VAL A 10 7.02 11.55 2.51
N GLY A 11 7.07 11.11 3.77
CA GLY A 11 6.57 9.82 4.23
C GLY A 11 7.67 8.79 4.47
N GLY A 12 7.76 8.30 5.70
CA GLY A 12 8.65 7.21 6.13
C GLY A 12 8.02 5.82 5.95
N GLY A 13 7.09 5.66 5.00
CA GLY A 13 6.40 4.40 4.70
C GLY A 13 7.31 3.31 4.11
N SER A 14 6.71 2.26 3.52
CA SER A 14 7.46 1.14 2.91
C SER A 14 8.54 1.59 1.92
N ALA A 15 8.16 2.39 0.91
CA ALA A 15 9.11 2.92 -0.07
C ALA A 15 10.08 3.95 0.54
N GLY A 16 9.56 4.88 1.35
CA GLY A 16 10.38 5.95 1.96
C GLY A 16 11.49 5.39 2.87
N SER A 17 11.19 4.33 3.62
CA SER A 17 12.18 3.63 4.46
C SER A 17 13.30 2.99 3.64
N VAL A 18 12.97 2.31 2.53
CA VAL A 18 13.97 1.71 1.63
C VAL A 18 14.82 2.80 0.98
N LEU A 19 14.19 3.85 0.46
CA LEU A 19 14.87 4.96 -0.21
C LEU A 19 15.85 5.67 0.73
N ALA A 20 15.40 6.04 1.93
CA ALA A 20 16.26 6.70 2.92
C ALA A 20 17.46 5.82 3.31
N ALA A 21 17.24 4.51 3.51
CA ALA A 21 18.32 3.59 3.84
C ALA A 21 19.33 3.41 2.68
N ARG A 22 18.85 3.36 1.43
CA ARG A 22 19.72 3.18 0.26
C ARG A 22 20.48 4.45 -0.12
N LEU A 23 19.81 5.59 -0.17
CA LEU A 23 20.46 6.85 -0.55
C LEU A 23 21.55 7.27 0.44
N THR A 24 21.39 6.91 1.72
CA THR A 24 22.40 7.21 2.74
C THR A 24 23.61 6.28 2.71
N GLU A 25 23.61 5.20 1.90
CA GLU A 25 24.79 4.37 1.63
C GLU A 25 25.88 5.19 0.90
N ASP A 26 25.47 6.08 -0.02
CA ASP A 26 26.38 6.91 -0.83
C ASP A 26 26.68 8.28 -0.19
N LYS A 27 26.69 8.36 1.15
CA LYS A 27 26.93 9.59 1.95
C LYS A 27 25.98 10.76 1.67
N THR A 28 24.88 10.55 0.93
CA THR A 28 23.86 11.57 0.67
C THR A 28 23.13 11.91 1.97
N SER A 29 22.92 13.21 2.25
CA SER A 29 22.23 13.68 3.47
C SER A 29 20.72 13.71 3.29
N VAL A 30 20.00 12.74 3.85
CA VAL A 30 18.55 12.55 3.68
C VAL A 30 17.77 13.04 4.90
N LEU A 31 16.65 13.72 4.66
CA LEU A 31 15.63 14.03 5.67
C LEU A 31 14.33 13.27 5.37
N VAL A 32 13.86 12.48 6.31
CA VAL A 32 12.54 11.83 6.26
C VAL A 32 11.58 12.65 7.11
N LEU A 33 10.46 13.07 6.52
CA LEU A 33 9.35 13.71 7.23
C LEU A 33 8.18 12.73 7.30
N GLU A 34 7.93 12.19 8.48
CA GLU A 34 6.84 11.26 8.74
C GLU A 34 5.73 11.97 9.53
N ALA A 35 4.49 11.88 9.05
CA ALA A 35 3.35 12.55 9.66
C ALA A 35 2.92 11.87 10.97
N GLY A 36 3.14 10.56 11.08
CA GLY A 36 2.89 9.77 12.28
C GLY A 36 4.05 9.73 13.28
N GLY A 37 3.82 8.99 14.36
CA GLY A 37 4.79 8.68 15.39
C GLY A 37 5.71 7.50 15.03
N SER A 38 6.42 7.00 16.03
CA SER A 38 7.24 5.79 15.89
C SER A 38 6.33 4.56 15.77
N ASP A 39 6.74 3.54 15.00
CA ASP A 39 6.04 2.25 15.00
C ASP A 39 6.13 1.55 16.37
N LEU A 40 7.20 1.82 17.13
CA LEU A 40 7.39 1.28 18.47
C LEU A 40 6.46 1.87 19.54
N GLU A 41 5.62 2.85 19.21
CA GLU A 41 4.58 3.36 20.13
C GLU A 41 3.43 2.37 20.33
N ASN A 42 3.36 1.29 19.53
CA ASN A 42 2.36 0.24 19.67
C ASN A 42 2.99 -1.12 19.29
N GLU A 43 3.04 -2.03 20.25
CA GLU A 43 3.65 -3.36 20.09
C GLU A 43 2.95 -4.23 19.04
N ALA A 44 1.67 -3.96 18.74
CA ALA A 44 0.94 -4.64 17.67
C ALA A 44 1.57 -4.45 16.28
N THR A 45 2.45 -3.45 16.11
CA THR A 45 3.25 -3.28 14.88
C THR A 45 4.28 -4.38 14.67
N VAL A 46 4.72 -5.04 15.74
CA VAL A 46 5.72 -6.12 15.69
C VAL A 46 5.04 -7.49 15.65
N ILE A 47 3.93 -7.65 16.36
CA ILE A 47 3.22 -8.93 16.55
C ILE A 47 2.33 -9.25 15.35
N PRO A 48 2.61 -10.30 14.55
CA PRO A 48 1.82 -10.64 13.36
C PRO A 48 0.32 -10.83 13.63
N GLY A 49 -0.04 -11.54 14.70
CA GLY A 49 -1.44 -11.81 15.06
C GLY A 49 -2.23 -10.58 15.51
N ALA A 50 -1.55 -9.49 15.86
CA ALA A 50 -2.17 -8.27 16.35
C ALA A 50 -2.41 -7.24 15.23
N SER A 51 -2.15 -7.54 13.95
CA SER A 51 -2.22 -6.54 12.88
C SER A 51 -3.55 -5.81 12.77
N ALA A 52 -4.66 -6.51 13.04
CA ALA A 52 -6.01 -5.95 12.98
C ALA A 52 -6.29 -4.94 14.11
N THR A 53 -5.58 -5.02 15.24
CA THR A 53 -5.80 -4.10 16.38
C THR A 53 -5.20 -2.71 16.14
N LEU A 54 -4.42 -2.54 15.06
CA LEU A 54 -3.89 -1.24 14.63
C LEU A 54 -4.91 -0.39 13.86
N LEU A 55 -5.98 -1.00 13.34
CA LEU A 55 -7.01 -0.31 12.57
C LEU A 55 -7.76 0.70 13.44
N ARG A 56 -8.09 1.88 12.89
CA ARG A 56 -8.83 2.95 13.58
C ARG A 56 -8.16 3.49 14.86
N THR A 57 -6.89 3.19 15.07
CA THR A 57 -6.07 3.77 16.15
C THR A 57 -5.32 5.03 15.67
N LYS A 58 -4.50 5.63 16.53
CA LYS A 58 -3.60 6.74 16.14
C LYS A 58 -2.58 6.35 15.06
N GLN A 59 -2.29 5.05 14.90
CA GLN A 59 -1.41 4.51 13.86
C GLN A 59 -2.07 4.44 12.48
N ASP A 60 -3.37 4.73 12.37
CA ASP A 60 -4.12 4.72 11.13
C ASP A 60 -4.53 6.14 10.73
N TRP A 61 -4.42 6.44 9.45
CA TRP A 61 -4.99 7.65 8.87
C TRP A 61 -6.52 7.65 8.93
N ASN A 62 -7.12 6.46 8.98
CA ASN A 62 -8.56 6.24 9.08
C ASN A 62 -9.32 6.98 7.96
N PHE A 63 -8.85 6.80 6.72
CA PHE A 63 -9.49 7.42 5.56
C PHE A 63 -10.83 6.76 5.27
N HIS A 64 -11.74 7.57 4.72
CA HIS A 64 -13.02 7.10 4.22
C HIS A 64 -13.20 7.54 2.77
N SER A 65 -13.81 6.68 1.97
CA SER A 65 -14.26 7.08 0.63
C SER A 65 -15.39 8.09 0.71
N VAL A 66 -15.67 8.80 -0.39
CA VAL A 66 -17.00 9.40 -0.60
C VAL A 66 -18.06 8.29 -0.68
N PRO A 67 -19.36 8.59 -0.47
CA PRO A 67 -20.43 7.64 -0.69
C PRO A 67 -20.33 7.00 -2.07
N GLN A 68 -20.28 5.68 -2.13
CA GLN A 68 -20.10 4.93 -3.37
C GLN A 68 -21.43 4.75 -4.09
N LYS A 69 -21.39 4.94 -5.42
CA LYS A 69 -22.58 4.85 -6.29
C LYS A 69 -22.90 3.42 -6.71
N TYR A 70 -21.88 2.59 -6.94
CA TYR A 70 -22.01 1.27 -7.57
C TYR A 70 -21.64 0.11 -6.63
N SER A 71 -21.20 0.40 -5.41
CA SER A 71 -20.72 -0.60 -4.45
C SER A 71 -21.06 -0.20 -3.02
N SER A 72 -20.69 -1.07 -2.06
CA SER A 72 -20.64 -0.72 -0.63
C SER A 72 -21.99 -0.33 -0.04
N PHE A 73 -23.09 -0.84 -0.61
CA PHE A 73 -24.46 -0.58 -0.15
C PHE A 73 -24.73 -1.08 1.28
N ALA A 74 -23.96 -2.07 1.72
CA ALA A 74 -24.00 -2.61 3.07
C ALA A 74 -23.22 -1.77 4.09
N MET A 75 -22.48 -0.73 3.66
CA MET A 75 -21.68 0.10 4.56
C MET A 75 -22.44 1.34 5.02
N GLU A 76 -22.20 1.80 6.25
CA GLU A 76 -22.65 3.08 6.77
C GLU A 76 -22.31 4.21 5.80
N ASN A 77 -23.29 5.06 5.51
CA ASN A 77 -23.19 6.17 4.55
C ASN A 77 -22.72 5.75 3.14
N LYS A 78 -22.73 4.45 2.82
CA LYS A 78 -22.13 3.87 1.59
C LYS A 78 -20.64 4.21 1.44
N GLN A 79 -19.95 4.44 2.56
CA GLN A 79 -18.53 4.80 2.56
C GLN A 79 -17.68 3.58 2.90
N ILE A 80 -16.50 3.51 2.28
CA ILE A 80 -15.52 2.46 2.51
C ILE A 80 -14.47 3.00 3.45
N TYR A 81 -14.20 2.24 4.50
CA TYR A 81 -13.03 2.44 5.35
C TYR A 81 -11.76 2.02 4.58
N LEU A 82 -10.81 2.94 4.45
CA LEU A 82 -9.58 2.78 3.68
C LEU A 82 -8.38 2.89 4.64
N ALA A 83 -8.04 1.77 5.28
CA ALA A 83 -6.93 1.68 6.22
C ALA A 83 -5.60 2.13 5.58
N SER A 84 -4.86 3.00 6.26
CA SER A 84 -3.56 3.46 5.80
C SER A 84 -2.67 3.82 6.98
N GLY A 85 -1.49 3.20 7.07
CA GLY A 85 -0.58 3.43 8.19
C GLY A 85 -0.07 4.87 8.28
N LYS A 86 -0.15 5.44 9.48
CA LYS A 86 0.30 6.76 9.92
C LYS A 86 1.32 6.61 11.05
N MET A 87 2.47 6.07 10.70
CA MET A 87 3.62 5.84 11.58
C MET A 87 4.83 5.54 10.71
N LEU A 88 6.01 5.50 11.32
CA LEU A 88 7.21 5.05 10.62
C LEU A 88 7.02 3.63 10.04
N GLY A 89 7.20 3.47 8.74
CA GLY A 89 6.93 2.23 8.00
C GLY A 89 5.57 2.18 7.32
N GLY A 90 4.68 3.11 7.67
CA GLY A 90 3.36 3.26 7.04
C GLY A 90 2.59 1.95 7.05
N CYS A 91 1.93 1.64 5.93
CA CYS A 91 1.19 0.38 5.78
C CYS A 91 2.07 -0.87 5.95
N GLY A 92 3.39 -0.79 5.71
CA GLY A 92 4.29 -1.92 5.93
C GLY A 92 4.40 -2.35 7.40
N SER A 93 4.12 -1.45 8.34
CA SER A 93 4.06 -1.73 9.79
C SER A 93 2.64 -2.08 10.28
N MET A 94 1.65 -2.14 9.38
CA MET A 94 0.23 -2.38 9.70
C MET A 94 -0.38 -3.57 8.93
N ASN A 95 0.12 -3.90 7.74
CA ASN A 95 -0.49 -4.86 6.81
C ASN A 95 -0.60 -6.31 7.34
N ALA A 96 -1.20 -7.19 6.54
CA ALA A 96 -1.35 -8.62 6.86
C ALA A 96 -0.10 -9.49 6.58
N MET A 97 1.04 -8.87 6.28
CA MET A 97 2.35 -9.47 5.95
C MET A 97 2.39 -10.40 4.74
N VAL A 98 1.31 -10.53 3.98
CA VAL A 98 1.29 -11.35 2.77
C VAL A 98 2.31 -10.78 1.77
N MET A 99 3.24 -11.64 1.33
CA MET A 99 4.32 -11.27 0.44
C MET A 99 4.08 -11.82 -0.97
N ILE A 100 3.51 -10.99 -1.82
CA ILE A 100 3.27 -11.26 -3.25
C ILE A 100 3.82 -10.06 -4.03
N ARG A 101 4.58 -10.32 -5.10
CA ARG A 101 5.18 -9.26 -5.94
C ARG A 101 4.18 -8.69 -6.96
N GLY A 102 3.55 -9.56 -7.72
CA GLY A 102 2.80 -9.22 -8.94
C GLY A 102 3.20 -10.16 -10.09
N SER A 103 2.36 -10.25 -11.11
CA SER A 103 2.65 -11.06 -12.29
C SER A 103 3.71 -10.41 -13.15
N ARG A 104 4.50 -11.22 -13.86
CA ARG A 104 5.42 -10.73 -14.90
C ARG A 104 4.73 -9.81 -15.91
N HIS A 105 3.45 -10.08 -16.19
CA HIS A 105 2.67 -9.32 -17.15
C HIS A 105 2.41 -7.89 -16.69
N ASP A 106 2.26 -7.65 -15.38
CA ASP A 106 2.04 -6.31 -14.83
C ASP A 106 3.23 -5.40 -15.16
N TYR A 107 4.45 -5.90 -14.95
CA TYR A 107 5.70 -5.18 -15.18
C TYR A 107 6.01 -5.03 -16.68
N ASP A 108 5.82 -6.08 -17.47
CA ASP A 108 6.00 -6.02 -18.92
C ASP A 108 5.01 -5.03 -19.57
N GLU A 109 3.79 -4.93 -19.03
CA GLU A 109 2.79 -3.96 -19.46
C GLU A 109 3.18 -2.52 -19.09
N TRP A 110 3.72 -2.28 -17.88
CA TRP A 110 4.27 -0.97 -17.53
C TRP A 110 5.36 -0.53 -18.52
N ALA A 111 6.27 -1.45 -18.88
CA ALA A 111 7.31 -1.15 -19.85
C ALA A 111 6.74 -0.78 -21.23
N LYS A 112 5.73 -1.50 -21.72
CA LYS A 112 5.03 -1.19 -22.98
C LYS A 112 4.35 0.17 -22.96
N GLN A 113 3.86 0.60 -21.80
CA GLN A 113 3.23 1.92 -21.62
C GLN A 113 4.24 3.06 -21.48
N GLY A 114 5.54 2.78 -21.57
CA GLY A 114 6.61 3.78 -21.60
C GLY A 114 7.43 3.87 -20.32
N CYS A 115 7.14 3.05 -19.29
CA CYS A 115 7.99 2.93 -18.11
C CYS A 115 9.26 2.13 -18.43
N LYS A 116 10.17 2.73 -19.19
CA LYS A 116 11.47 2.12 -19.55
C LYS A 116 12.21 1.66 -18.28
N GLY A 117 12.80 0.46 -18.29
CA GLY A 117 13.48 -0.11 -17.13
C GLY A 117 12.58 -0.91 -16.18
N TRP A 118 11.28 -1.00 -16.45
CA TRP A 118 10.30 -1.65 -15.56
C TRP A 118 9.76 -2.99 -16.06
N SER A 119 10.32 -3.58 -17.12
CA SER A 119 9.91 -4.93 -17.52
C SER A 119 10.23 -5.95 -16.44
N TYR A 120 9.57 -7.11 -16.42
CA TYR A 120 9.79 -8.12 -15.38
C TYR A 120 11.25 -8.54 -15.30
N LYS A 121 11.91 -8.68 -16.45
CA LYS A 121 13.34 -9.02 -16.56
C LYS A 121 14.22 -7.99 -15.84
N GLU A 122 13.88 -6.71 -15.95
CA GLU A 122 14.65 -5.60 -15.36
C GLU A 122 14.40 -5.44 -13.85
N VAL A 123 13.16 -5.71 -13.38
CA VAL A 123 12.83 -5.61 -11.95
C VAL A 123 13.18 -6.86 -11.14
N LEU A 124 13.27 -8.04 -11.76
CA LEU A 124 13.60 -9.30 -11.07
C LEU A 124 14.89 -9.24 -10.22
N PRO A 125 16.00 -8.65 -10.69
CA PRO A 125 17.19 -8.45 -9.86
C PRO A 125 16.91 -7.65 -8.58
N TYR A 126 16.01 -6.66 -8.62
CA TYR A 126 15.64 -5.86 -7.45
C TYR A 126 14.75 -6.64 -6.48
N PHE A 127 13.84 -7.48 -6.97
CA PHE A 127 13.09 -8.40 -6.11
C PHE A 127 14.02 -9.38 -5.39
N LYS A 128 15.00 -9.95 -6.10
CA LYS A 128 16.02 -10.82 -5.51
C LYS A 128 16.93 -10.07 -4.52
N LYS A 129 17.26 -8.81 -4.80
CA LYS A 129 18.04 -7.94 -3.90
C LYS A 129 17.26 -7.58 -2.63
N MET A 130 15.94 -7.50 -2.72
CA MET A 130 15.08 -7.09 -1.61
C MET A 130 14.95 -8.17 -0.54
N GLU A 131 14.89 -9.45 -0.93
CA GLU A 131 14.45 -10.54 -0.06
C GLU A 131 15.53 -11.55 0.33
N THR A 132 15.31 -12.22 1.46
CA THR A 132 15.92 -13.49 1.83
C THR A 132 14.80 -14.52 1.99
N MET A 133 14.61 -15.35 0.97
CA MET A 133 13.64 -16.43 0.95
C MET A 133 14.15 -17.61 1.81
N LYS A 134 13.32 -18.06 2.76
CA LYS A 134 13.63 -19.12 3.73
C LYS A 134 12.68 -20.33 3.65
N ILE A 135 11.90 -20.45 2.59
CA ILE A 135 10.98 -21.56 2.34
C ILE A 135 11.75 -22.73 1.69
N PRO A 136 11.93 -23.89 2.37
CA PRO A 136 12.79 -24.97 1.87
C PRO A 136 12.39 -25.49 0.48
N ALA A 137 11.09 -25.64 0.23
CA ALA A 137 10.55 -26.12 -1.05
C ALA A 137 10.86 -25.20 -2.25
N LEU A 138 11.30 -23.97 -2.01
CA LEU A 138 11.66 -22.99 -3.04
C LEU A 138 13.18 -22.78 -3.16
N SER A 139 13.99 -23.57 -2.46
CA SER A 139 15.45 -23.49 -2.50
C SER A 139 15.98 -23.69 -3.92
N GLY A 140 16.99 -22.91 -4.30
CA GLY A 140 17.58 -22.95 -5.66
C GLY A 140 16.72 -22.31 -6.76
N SER A 141 15.51 -21.82 -6.47
CA SER A 141 14.68 -21.15 -7.47
C SER A 141 15.39 -19.93 -8.07
N PRO A 142 15.46 -19.80 -9.42
CA PRO A 142 16.14 -18.68 -10.07
C PRO A 142 15.42 -17.34 -9.83
N TYR A 143 14.17 -17.38 -9.36
CA TYR A 143 13.32 -16.21 -9.10
C TYR A 143 13.46 -15.63 -7.69
N ARG A 144 14.17 -16.33 -6.78
CA ARG A 144 14.21 -15.98 -5.35
C ARG A 144 15.55 -15.37 -4.94
N GLY A 145 15.47 -14.42 -4.01
CA GLY A 145 16.62 -13.79 -3.36
C GLY A 145 16.99 -14.52 -2.07
N THR A 146 18.27 -14.55 -1.73
CA THR A 146 18.77 -15.26 -0.52
C THR A 146 19.60 -14.37 0.41
N LYS A 147 19.76 -13.08 0.07
CA LYS A 147 20.67 -12.15 0.76
C LYS A 147 20.04 -10.78 1.07
N GLY A 148 18.80 -10.56 0.67
CA GLY A 148 18.10 -9.29 0.86
C GLY A 148 17.62 -9.08 2.30
N LYS A 149 17.21 -7.85 2.62
CA LYS A 149 16.88 -7.46 3.99
C LYS A 149 15.51 -7.98 4.46
N ILE A 150 14.57 -8.20 3.55
CA ILE A 150 13.23 -8.69 3.88
C ILE A 150 13.24 -10.22 3.94
N VAL A 151 13.09 -10.80 5.12
CA VAL A 151 12.99 -12.25 5.27
C VAL A 151 11.61 -12.71 4.84
N VAL A 152 11.54 -13.73 3.98
CA VAL A 152 10.28 -14.32 3.51
C VAL A 152 10.19 -15.76 3.99
N THR A 153 9.18 -16.07 4.80
CA THR A 153 8.92 -17.38 5.40
C THR A 153 7.54 -17.89 4.98
N PRO A 154 7.22 -19.18 5.20
CA PRO A 154 5.82 -19.60 5.23
C PRO A 154 5.08 -18.78 6.29
N LYS A 155 3.83 -18.40 6.03
CA LYS A 155 2.93 -17.93 7.09
C LYS A 155 2.50 -19.15 7.92
N TYR A 156 2.25 -18.96 9.22
CA TYR A 156 1.73 -20.03 10.09
C TYR A 156 0.53 -20.73 9.42
N THR A 157 0.60 -22.06 9.33
CA THR A 157 -0.38 -22.88 8.60
C THR A 157 -1.35 -23.52 9.57
N THR A 158 -2.65 -23.37 9.32
CA THR A 158 -3.71 -24.14 10.00
C THR A 158 -4.06 -25.37 9.16
N THR A 159 -4.87 -26.29 9.70
CA THR A 159 -5.41 -27.45 8.96
C THR A 159 -6.17 -27.03 7.69
N LEU A 160 -6.69 -25.78 7.63
CA LEU A 160 -7.38 -25.26 6.46
C LEU A 160 -6.46 -25.16 5.23
N GLU A 161 -5.16 -24.94 5.42
CA GLU A 161 -4.19 -24.90 4.32
C GLU A 161 -4.16 -26.24 3.56
N PHE A 162 -4.24 -27.36 4.29
CA PHE A 162 -4.30 -28.69 3.69
C PHE A 162 -5.57 -28.88 2.85
N PHE A 163 -6.73 -28.50 3.39
CA PHE A 163 -8.01 -28.60 2.68
C PHE A 163 -8.04 -27.68 1.45
N ASN A 164 -7.57 -26.44 1.56
CA ASN A 164 -7.50 -25.50 0.44
C ASN A 164 -6.60 -26.02 -0.68
N ARG A 165 -5.43 -26.57 -0.33
CA ARG A 165 -4.52 -27.18 -1.30
C ARG A 165 -5.16 -28.36 -2.01
N LYS A 166 -5.87 -29.22 -1.27
CA LYS A 166 -6.55 -30.40 -1.83
C LYS A 166 -7.69 -29.98 -2.76
N ALA A 167 -8.55 -29.07 -2.31
CA ALA A 167 -9.66 -28.55 -3.10
C ALA A 167 -9.16 -27.89 -4.40
N ALA A 168 -8.10 -27.08 -4.32
CA ALA A 168 -7.48 -26.47 -5.50
C ALA A 168 -6.98 -27.55 -6.49
N SER A 169 -6.38 -28.63 -6.00
CA SER A 169 -5.92 -29.74 -6.84
C SER A 169 -7.08 -30.49 -7.51
N GLU A 170 -8.20 -30.69 -6.81
CA GLU A 170 -9.39 -31.39 -7.34
C GLU A 170 -10.04 -30.61 -8.49
N ILE A 171 -9.98 -29.28 -8.47
CA ILE A 171 -10.45 -28.41 -9.55
C ILE A 171 -9.35 -28.10 -10.59
N GLY A 172 -8.20 -28.77 -10.53
CA GLY A 172 -7.15 -28.73 -11.55
C GLY A 172 -6.04 -27.69 -11.34
N TYR A 173 -6.05 -26.93 -10.24
CA TYR A 173 -4.95 -26.02 -9.91
C TYR A 173 -3.79 -26.75 -9.25
N ARG A 174 -2.58 -26.49 -9.75
CA ARG A 174 -1.34 -26.99 -9.14
C ARG A 174 -0.83 -26.04 -8.08
N SER A 175 -0.09 -26.58 -7.12
CA SER A 175 0.71 -25.75 -6.20
C SER A 175 1.83 -25.04 -6.96
N VAL A 176 1.96 -23.73 -6.77
CA VAL A 176 2.96 -22.87 -7.42
C VAL A 176 3.63 -21.92 -6.44
N ASP A 177 4.80 -21.40 -6.83
CA ASP A 177 5.36 -20.21 -6.19
C ASP A 177 4.76 -18.96 -6.83
N CYS A 178 3.87 -18.27 -6.11
CA CYS A 178 3.28 -17.00 -6.55
C CYS A 178 4.30 -15.87 -6.77
N ASN A 179 5.56 -16.06 -6.36
CA ASN A 179 6.66 -15.13 -6.66
C ASN A 179 7.67 -15.71 -7.69
N GLY A 180 7.35 -16.84 -8.30
CA GLY A 180 8.18 -17.60 -9.23
C GLY A 180 7.75 -17.47 -10.70
N TYR A 181 7.88 -18.58 -11.44
CA TYR A 181 7.64 -18.61 -12.89
C TYR A 181 6.19 -18.31 -13.29
N SER A 182 5.21 -18.94 -12.62
CA SER A 182 3.78 -18.78 -12.88
C SER A 182 3.06 -18.39 -11.61
N GLN A 183 2.14 -17.43 -11.71
CA GLN A 183 1.26 -16.99 -10.63
C GLN A 183 -0.08 -17.73 -10.62
N ILE A 184 -0.41 -18.48 -11.68
CA ILE A 184 -1.67 -19.22 -11.80
C ILE A 184 -1.53 -20.56 -11.09
N GLY A 185 -2.29 -20.75 -10.01
CA GLY A 185 -2.31 -21.95 -9.20
C GLY A 185 -2.54 -21.65 -7.73
N TYR A 186 -2.45 -22.68 -6.89
CA TYR A 186 -2.50 -22.53 -5.45
C TYR A 186 -1.12 -22.13 -4.91
N CYS A 187 -1.00 -20.98 -4.24
CA CYS A 187 0.23 -20.57 -3.57
C CYS A 187 0.05 -20.65 -2.05
N PRO A 188 0.79 -21.52 -1.33
CA PRO A 188 0.87 -21.43 0.12
C PRO A 188 1.32 -20.03 0.53
N THR A 189 0.58 -19.40 1.45
CA THR A 189 0.82 -18.00 1.82
C THR A 189 2.24 -17.78 2.32
N GLN A 190 2.95 -16.89 1.65
CA GLN A 190 4.30 -16.44 2.02
C GLN A 190 4.18 -15.13 2.80
N ALA A 191 5.01 -14.94 3.82
CA ALA A 191 4.96 -13.77 4.68
C ALA A 191 6.32 -13.13 4.93
N ASN A 192 6.34 -11.81 5.10
CA ASN A 192 7.54 -11.07 5.55
C ASN A 192 7.69 -11.12 7.08
N ILE A 193 7.99 -12.29 7.63
CA ILE A 193 8.17 -12.54 9.07
C ILE A 193 9.59 -13.03 9.33
N LYS A 194 10.21 -12.55 10.42
CA LYS A 194 11.54 -12.96 10.88
C LYS A 194 11.47 -13.24 12.38
N ASN A 195 11.85 -14.45 12.80
CA ASN A 195 11.88 -14.84 14.21
C ASN A 195 10.54 -14.61 14.94
N GLY A 196 9.42 -14.86 14.27
CA GLY A 196 8.07 -14.64 14.84
C GLY A 196 7.57 -13.18 14.77
N GLU A 197 8.42 -12.24 14.36
CA GLU A 197 8.09 -10.82 14.29
C GLU A 197 7.88 -10.33 12.85
N ARG A 198 7.07 -9.28 12.69
CA ARG A 198 6.90 -8.57 11.42
C ARG A 198 8.24 -7.98 10.93
N CYS A 199 8.64 -8.32 9.71
CA CYS A 199 9.75 -7.67 9.00
C CYS A 199 9.22 -6.54 8.10
N SER A 200 8.87 -5.39 8.70
CA SER A 200 8.48 -4.17 7.97
C SER A 200 9.67 -3.52 7.26
N SER A 201 9.42 -2.59 6.34
CA SER A 201 10.51 -1.81 5.72
C SER A 201 11.26 -0.95 6.75
N THR A 202 10.58 -0.43 7.78
CA THR A 202 11.25 0.27 8.88
C THR A 202 12.20 -0.66 9.61
N THR A 203 11.71 -1.83 10.03
CA THR A 203 12.52 -2.81 10.77
C THR A 203 13.72 -3.27 9.96
N CYS A 204 13.51 -3.57 8.68
CA CYS A 204 14.49 -4.28 7.88
C CYS A 204 15.42 -3.35 7.09
N TYR A 205 15.00 -2.12 6.74
CA TYR A 205 15.84 -1.14 6.04
C TYR A 205 16.25 0.04 6.89
N LEU A 206 15.31 0.71 7.55
CA LEU A 206 15.54 2.04 8.13
C LEU A 206 16.17 1.97 9.52
N ARG A 207 15.61 1.17 10.44
CA ARG A 207 16.06 1.03 11.84
C ARG A 207 17.55 0.69 11.95
N PRO A 208 18.11 -0.25 11.15
CA PRO A 208 19.53 -0.59 11.22
C PRO A 208 20.48 0.52 10.76
N VAL A 209 19.98 1.64 10.23
CA VAL A 209 20.82 2.72 9.69
C VAL A 209 20.48 4.09 10.27
N MET A 210 19.58 4.17 11.25
CA MET A 210 19.18 5.44 11.90
C MET A 210 20.33 6.14 12.62
N TYR A 211 21.41 5.41 12.97
CA TYR A 211 22.60 5.99 13.58
C TYR A 211 23.46 6.81 12.59
N ARG A 212 23.21 6.70 11.28
CA ARG A 212 24.00 7.39 10.25
C ARG A 212 23.84 8.90 10.38
N ARG A 213 24.95 9.63 10.51
CA ARG A 213 24.95 11.11 10.66
C ARG A 213 24.31 11.86 9.48
N ASN A 214 24.28 11.24 8.30
CA ASN A 214 23.66 11.76 7.09
C ASN A 214 22.19 11.33 6.92
N LEU A 215 21.55 10.76 7.94
CA LEU A 215 20.12 10.46 7.96
C LEU A 215 19.45 11.21 9.11
N GLN A 216 18.45 12.03 8.80
CA GLN A 216 17.59 12.64 9.80
C GLN A 216 16.16 12.19 9.59
N ILE A 217 15.47 11.86 10.68
CA ILE A 217 14.07 11.45 10.68
C ILE A 217 13.32 12.38 11.62
N SER A 218 12.34 13.10 11.09
CA SER A 218 11.43 13.93 11.89
C SER A 218 10.04 13.32 11.88
N LEU A 219 9.65 12.75 13.02
CA LEU A 219 8.31 12.24 13.30
C LEU A 219 7.33 13.39 13.55
N ASN A 220 6.03 13.08 13.54
CA ASN A 220 4.94 14.03 13.77
C ASN A 220 5.06 15.30 12.91
N SER A 221 5.55 15.14 11.68
CA SER A 221 5.89 16.19 10.72
C SER A 221 5.02 16.04 9.48
N TYR A 222 3.89 16.73 9.47
CA TYR A 222 2.89 16.65 8.40
C TYR A 222 3.29 17.55 7.23
N VAL A 223 3.74 16.99 6.12
CA VAL A 223 4.02 17.77 4.90
C VAL A 223 2.72 18.26 4.28
N THR A 224 2.61 19.58 4.08
CA THR A 224 1.38 20.22 3.59
C THR A 224 1.45 20.60 2.11
N LYS A 225 2.64 20.88 1.57
CA LYS A 225 2.86 21.13 0.15
C LYS A 225 4.34 21.04 -0.23
N VAL A 226 4.59 20.78 -1.51
CA VAL A 226 5.87 20.97 -2.18
C VAL A 226 6.04 22.46 -2.52
N LEU A 227 7.24 22.99 -2.25
CA LEU A 227 7.63 24.32 -2.66
C LEU A 227 8.22 24.24 -4.06
N ILE A 228 7.63 24.96 -5.02
CA ILE A 228 8.00 24.91 -6.43
C ILE A 228 8.45 26.31 -6.88
N ARG A 229 9.55 26.38 -7.64
CA ARG A 229 10.03 27.59 -8.30
C ARG A 229 10.19 27.30 -9.79
N GLY A 230 9.38 27.95 -10.63
CA GLY A 230 9.29 27.63 -12.06
C GLY A 230 8.81 26.18 -12.24
N LYS A 231 9.66 25.33 -12.84
CA LYS A 231 9.39 23.89 -13.03
C LYS A 231 10.12 22.98 -12.03
N ARG A 232 10.76 23.54 -11.00
CA ARG A 232 11.63 22.80 -10.07
C ARG A 232 11.03 22.75 -8.66
N ALA A 233 10.93 21.56 -8.09
CA ALA A 233 10.70 21.39 -6.65
C ALA A 233 11.96 21.81 -5.88
N ILE A 234 11.83 22.76 -4.96
CA ILE A 234 12.95 23.32 -4.18
C ILE A 234 12.90 22.94 -2.70
N GLY A 235 11.83 22.29 -2.24
CA GLY A 235 11.64 21.96 -0.84
C GLY A 235 10.21 21.57 -0.53
N VAL A 236 9.88 21.47 0.76
CA VAL A 236 8.52 21.27 1.22
C VAL A 236 8.20 22.17 2.40
N GLN A 237 6.90 22.45 2.56
CA GLN A 237 6.35 23.00 3.78
C GLN A 237 5.73 21.88 4.60
N PHE A 238 5.91 21.93 5.92
CA PHE A 238 5.31 20.97 6.85
C PHE A 238 4.85 21.64 8.14
N VAL A 239 3.96 20.97 8.87
CA VAL A 239 3.49 21.37 10.20
C VAL A 239 4.03 20.39 11.23
N LYS A 240 4.60 20.92 12.33
CA LYS A 240 5.05 20.16 13.49
C LYS A 240 4.76 20.96 14.75
N GLY A 241 4.11 20.34 15.75
CA GLY A 241 3.74 21.03 17.00
C GLY A 241 2.90 22.29 16.76
N GLY A 242 1.97 22.26 15.80
CA GLY A 242 1.12 23.40 15.43
C GLY A 242 1.81 24.53 14.65
N ARG A 243 3.13 24.46 14.44
CA ARG A 243 3.91 25.48 13.74
C ARG A 243 4.27 25.03 12.32
N LYS A 244 4.25 25.98 11.38
CA LYS A 244 4.65 25.76 9.99
C LYS A 244 6.15 25.96 9.83
N TYR A 245 6.78 25.05 9.08
CA TYR A 245 8.19 25.09 8.75
C TYR A 245 8.37 24.87 7.25
N ASN A 246 9.38 25.50 6.68
CA ASN A 246 9.85 25.22 5.34
C ASN A 246 11.23 24.57 5.43
N VAL A 247 11.46 23.52 4.65
CA VAL A 247 12.78 22.92 4.47
C VAL A 247 13.07 22.81 2.97
N TYR A 248 14.31 23.10 2.60
CA TYR A 248 14.74 23.17 1.20
C TYR A 248 15.62 21.99 0.85
N ALA A 249 15.46 21.48 -0.38
CA ALA A 249 16.25 20.39 -0.92
C ALA A 249 17.22 20.92 -1.97
N ARG A 250 18.49 20.51 -1.88
CA ARG A 250 19.51 20.88 -2.89
C ARG A 250 19.28 20.19 -4.23
N LYS A 251 19.02 18.87 -4.24
CA LYS A 251 18.78 18.13 -5.49
C LYS A 251 17.29 17.91 -5.74
N GLU A 252 16.66 17.06 -4.92
CA GLU A 252 15.34 16.52 -5.22
C GLU A 252 14.42 16.46 -3.99
N VAL A 253 13.11 16.44 -4.25
CA VAL A 253 12.06 16.10 -3.28
C VAL A 253 11.45 14.77 -3.76
N ILE A 254 11.47 13.74 -2.92
CA ILE A 254 10.86 12.45 -3.27
C ILE A 254 9.57 12.27 -2.49
N MET A 255 8.47 12.16 -3.23
CA MET A 255 7.16 11.86 -2.68
C MET A 255 7.04 10.37 -2.37
N SER A 256 6.71 10.03 -1.12
CA SER A 256 6.52 8.66 -0.65
C SER A 256 5.36 8.57 0.36
N ALA A 257 4.37 9.45 0.22
CA ALA A 257 3.22 9.59 1.14
C ALA A 257 2.07 8.62 0.80
N GLY A 258 2.36 7.55 0.07
CA GLY A 258 1.38 6.56 -0.37
C GLY A 258 0.45 7.05 -1.49
N ALA A 259 -0.44 6.17 -1.93
CA ALA A 259 -1.37 6.40 -3.04
C ALA A 259 -2.41 7.50 -2.77
N PHE A 260 -2.69 7.80 -1.50
CA PHE A 260 -3.63 8.87 -1.12
C PHE A 260 -2.91 10.16 -0.76
N GLY A 261 -1.87 10.08 0.08
CA GLY A 261 -1.15 11.26 0.57
C GLY A 261 -0.33 11.96 -0.52
N SER A 262 0.28 11.21 -1.44
CA SER A 262 1.12 11.81 -2.50
C SER A 262 0.31 12.70 -3.45
N PRO A 263 -0.79 12.22 -4.09
CA PRO A 263 -1.62 13.10 -4.92
C PRO A 263 -2.28 14.21 -4.10
N HIS A 264 -2.67 13.97 -2.84
CA HIS A 264 -3.21 15.02 -1.97
C HIS A 264 -2.23 16.20 -1.82
N ILE A 265 -0.98 15.91 -1.49
CA ILE A 265 0.07 16.93 -1.33
C ILE A 265 0.37 17.61 -2.66
N LEU A 266 0.42 16.88 -3.78
CA LEU A 266 0.64 17.46 -5.11
C LEU A 266 -0.48 18.44 -5.49
N LEU A 267 -1.75 18.07 -5.25
CA LEU A 267 -2.90 18.94 -5.46
C LEU A 267 -2.81 20.22 -4.60
N LEU A 268 -2.47 20.11 -3.31
CA LEU A 268 -2.23 21.25 -2.40
C LEU A 268 -1.05 22.13 -2.86
N SER A 269 -0.12 21.54 -3.61
CA SER A 269 1.05 22.22 -4.20
C SER A 269 0.73 22.89 -5.53
N GLY A 270 -0.51 22.76 -6.02
CA GLY A 270 -0.92 23.32 -7.31
C GLY A 270 -0.71 22.41 -8.50
N VAL A 271 -0.28 21.17 -8.32
CA VAL A 271 -0.03 20.22 -9.41
C VAL A 271 -1.28 19.35 -9.56
N GLY A 272 -2.14 19.67 -10.52
CA GLY A 272 -3.45 19.03 -10.65
C GLY A 272 -4.40 19.70 -11.65
N PRO A 273 -5.68 19.29 -11.68
CA PRO A 273 -6.64 19.77 -12.67
C PRO A 273 -6.96 21.25 -12.44
N LYS A 274 -6.67 22.09 -13.44
CA LYS A 274 -6.78 23.56 -13.36
C LYS A 274 -8.13 24.03 -12.82
N MET A 275 -9.22 23.48 -13.32
CA MET A 275 -10.58 23.90 -12.92
C MET A 275 -10.87 23.59 -11.45
N HIS A 276 -10.45 22.41 -10.97
CA HIS A 276 -10.62 22.00 -9.57
C HIS A 276 -9.80 22.90 -8.64
N LEU A 277 -8.52 23.11 -8.95
CA LEU A 277 -7.62 23.94 -8.13
C LEU A 277 -8.08 25.41 -8.09
N ARG A 278 -8.51 25.96 -9.24
CA ARG A 278 -9.04 27.32 -9.34
C ARG A 278 -10.29 27.51 -8.46
N LYS A 279 -11.22 26.55 -8.46
CA LYS A 279 -12.43 26.60 -7.62
C LYS A 279 -12.10 26.68 -6.12
N LEU A 280 -11.01 26.04 -5.70
CA LEU A 280 -10.55 26.03 -4.32
C LEU A 280 -9.54 27.14 -3.99
N LYS A 281 -9.29 28.08 -4.93
CA LYS A 281 -8.32 29.17 -4.79
C LYS A 281 -6.90 28.68 -4.49
N VAL A 282 -6.52 27.54 -5.05
CA VAL A 282 -5.14 27.01 -5.00
C VAL A 282 -4.40 27.47 -6.25
N CYS A 283 -3.23 28.09 -6.08
CA CYS A 283 -2.34 28.42 -7.20
C CYS A 283 -2.01 27.13 -7.96
N TYR A 284 -2.02 27.15 -9.30
CA TYR A 284 -1.85 25.94 -10.10
C TYR A 284 -0.68 26.04 -11.08
N TYR A 285 -0.03 24.89 -11.29
CA TYR A 285 0.92 24.63 -12.35
C TYR A 285 0.21 23.72 -13.36
N THR A 286 0.09 24.15 -14.61
CA THR A 286 -0.62 23.35 -15.62
C THR A 286 0.14 22.06 -15.90
N THR A 287 -0.48 20.92 -15.62
CA THR A 287 -0.02 19.60 -16.04
C THR A 287 -1.21 18.82 -16.60
N PRO A 288 -1.04 18.16 -17.77
CA PRO A 288 -2.06 17.26 -18.31
C PRO A 288 -2.14 15.92 -17.55
N LEU A 289 -1.23 15.64 -16.62
CA LEU A 289 -0.96 14.28 -16.08
C LEU A 289 -1.37 14.05 -14.63
N VAL A 290 -1.99 15.03 -13.95
CA VAL A 290 -2.47 14.84 -12.58
C VAL A 290 -3.98 15.04 -12.54
N ASP A 291 -4.69 14.32 -13.38
CA ASP A 291 -6.00 13.82 -12.96
C ASP A 291 -5.68 12.76 -11.92
N GLY A 292 -6.02 12.99 -10.65
CA GLY A 292 -5.60 12.17 -9.51
C GLY A 292 -6.20 10.77 -9.53
N HIS A 293 -5.92 9.97 -10.55
CA HIS A 293 -6.41 8.62 -10.71
C HIS A 293 -5.85 7.76 -9.59
N MET A 294 -6.73 7.10 -8.83
CA MET A 294 -6.30 6.02 -7.92
C MET A 294 -5.78 4.81 -8.70
N PHE A 295 -6.16 4.70 -9.98
CA PHE A 295 -5.76 3.66 -10.93
C PHE A 295 -5.66 4.31 -12.32
N ASP A 296 -4.46 4.73 -12.74
CA ASP A 296 -4.27 5.33 -14.07
C ASP A 296 -3.89 4.29 -15.13
N LYS A 297 -4.24 4.59 -16.39
CA LYS A 297 -3.98 3.90 -17.67
C LYS A 297 -3.56 2.43 -17.60
N LEU A 298 -4.55 1.54 -17.67
CA LEU A 298 -4.52 0.41 -18.60
C LEU A 298 -5.43 0.82 -19.76
N ASP A 299 -4.92 1.50 -20.79
CA ASP A 299 -5.75 1.87 -21.95
C ASP A 299 -5.67 0.78 -23.03
N LYS A 300 -6.87 0.30 -23.39
CA LYS A 300 -7.31 -0.30 -24.64
C LYS A 300 -6.22 -0.76 -25.63
N THR A 301 -5.83 -2.03 -25.56
CA THR A 301 -5.77 -2.96 -26.71
C THR A 301 -5.16 -4.31 -26.29
N SER A 302 -6.00 -5.18 -25.72
CA SER A 302 -6.00 -6.64 -25.94
C SER A 302 -6.93 -7.26 -24.91
N PRO A 303 -7.79 -8.23 -25.29
CA PRO A 303 -8.40 -9.10 -24.29
C PRO A 303 -7.27 -9.74 -23.47
N SER A 304 -7.25 -9.46 -22.17
CA SER A 304 -6.41 -10.16 -21.20
C SER A 304 -6.75 -11.64 -21.31
N LYS A 305 -5.79 -12.48 -21.71
CA LYS A 305 -5.92 -13.95 -21.62
C LYS A 305 -5.55 -14.46 -20.22
N TYR A 306 -5.59 -13.59 -19.20
CA TYR A 306 -4.93 -13.81 -17.91
C TYR A 306 -5.95 -13.84 -16.77
N ALA A 307 -5.56 -14.41 -15.63
CA ALA A 307 -6.42 -14.49 -14.46
C ALA A 307 -6.66 -13.08 -13.91
N ASP A 308 -7.85 -12.54 -14.17
CA ASP A 308 -8.24 -11.19 -13.72
C ASP A 308 -8.79 -11.20 -12.26
N SER A 309 -8.92 -12.38 -11.64
CA SER A 309 -9.32 -12.58 -10.24
C SER A 309 -8.34 -13.47 -9.48
N GLN A 310 -8.17 -13.21 -8.19
CA GLN A 310 -7.42 -14.06 -7.27
C GLN A 310 -8.26 -14.36 -6.03
N ASP A 311 -8.37 -15.64 -5.72
CA ASP A 311 -8.95 -16.09 -4.46
C ASP A 311 -7.85 -16.02 -3.41
N ILE A 312 -8.05 -15.17 -2.40
CA ILE A 312 -7.18 -15.10 -1.25
C ILE A 312 -7.88 -15.83 -0.12
N PHE A 313 -7.47 -17.08 0.08
CA PHE A 313 -7.84 -17.82 1.29
C PHE A 313 -7.00 -17.29 2.45
N VAL A 314 -7.60 -16.44 3.28
CA VAL A 314 -7.03 -16.10 4.57
C VAL A 314 -7.71 -17.01 5.59
N PRO A 315 -7.05 -18.09 6.07
CA PRO A 315 -7.53 -18.78 7.25
C PRO A 315 -7.47 -17.78 8.40
N ILE A 316 -8.64 -17.36 8.83
CA ILE A 316 -8.81 -16.44 9.93
C ILE A 316 -9.57 -17.20 11.01
N ALA A 317 -8.88 -17.60 12.07
CA ALA A 317 -9.52 -18.04 13.30
C ALA A 317 -9.64 -16.82 14.21
N TYR A 318 -10.86 -16.32 14.42
CA TYR A 318 -11.16 -15.26 15.37
C TYR A 318 -12.31 -15.67 16.27
N GLU A 319 -12.35 -15.12 17.48
CA GLU A 319 -13.51 -15.17 18.37
C GLU A 319 -14.60 -14.17 17.92
N ARG A 320 -15.87 -14.58 18.07
CA ARG A 320 -17.14 -14.02 17.55
C ARG A 320 -17.22 -12.51 17.21
N PRO A 321 -16.77 -11.53 18.03
CA PRO A 321 -17.02 -10.11 17.74
C PRO A 321 -15.94 -9.44 16.86
N SER A 322 -14.77 -10.06 16.70
CA SER A 322 -13.58 -9.32 16.22
C SER A 322 -13.52 -9.14 14.69
N ILE A 323 -14.01 -10.07 13.86
CA ILE A 323 -14.14 -9.90 12.39
C ILE A 323 -15.12 -8.78 12.07
N VAL A 324 -16.28 -8.87 12.71
CA VAL A 324 -17.37 -7.92 12.48
C VAL A 324 -16.92 -6.54 12.93
N ASN A 325 -16.36 -6.38 14.13
CA ASN A 325 -16.02 -5.06 14.64
C ASN A 325 -14.70 -4.47 14.09
N ALA A 326 -13.70 -5.30 13.72
CA ALA A 326 -12.41 -4.78 13.26
C ALA A 326 -12.42 -4.34 11.78
N TYR A 327 -13.28 -4.94 10.95
CA TYR A 327 -13.32 -4.68 9.51
C TYR A 327 -14.60 -4.01 9.03
N SER A 328 -15.69 -4.02 9.82
CA SER A 328 -16.95 -3.49 9.33
C SER A 328 -17.17 -2.02 9.68
N ASN A 329 -17.48 -1.28 8.64
CA ASN A 329 -18.34 -0.11 8.73
C ASN A 329 -19.73 -0.53 8.20
N TYR A 330 -20.17 -1.76 8.49
CA TYR A 330 -21.43 -2.29 7.97
C TYR A 330 -22.61 -1.61 8.67
N ILE A 331 -23.72 -1.47 7.96
CA ILE A 331 -24.98 -1.06 8.59
C ILE A 331 -25.44 -2.14 9.58
N ASP A 332 -26.05 -1.72 10.70
CA ASP A 332 -26.48 -2.59 11.81
C ASP A 332 -27.17 -3.87 11.34
N LYS A 333 -28.09 -3.75 10.37
CA LYS A 333 -28.83 -4.90 9.84
C LYS A 333 -27.91 -5.97 9.25
N VAL A 334 -26.92 -5.59 8.45
CA VAL A 334 -25.98 -6.54 7.83
C VAL A 334 -25.03 -7.10 8.88
N GLN A 335 -24.57 -6.25 9.80
CA GLN A 335 -23.74 -6.65 10.91
C GLN A 335 -24.41 -7.71 11.79
N GLN A 336 -25.67 -7.50 12.17
CA GLN A 336 -26.45 -8.47 12.95
C GLN A 336 -26.69 -9.77 12.19
N GLU A 337 -27.00 -9.68 10.89
CA GLU A 337 -27.17 -10.88 10.05
C GLU A 337 -25.89 -11.72 9.97
N LEU A 338 -24.73 -11.07 9.83
CA LEU A 338 -23.43 -11.76 9.84
C LEU A 338 -23.17 -12.42 11.19
N LEU A 339 -23.36 -11.68 12.30
CA LEU A 339 -23.19 -12.21 13.65
C LEU A 339 -24.08 -13.44 13.91
N ASN A 340 -25.34 -13.40 13.44
CA ASN A 340 -26.29 -14.50 13.57
C ASN A 340 -25.89 -15.74 12.76
N ARG A 341 -25.19 -15.56 11.63
CA ARG A 341 -24.74 -16.65 10.75
C ARG A 341 -23.38 -17.24 11.15
N THR A 342 -22.59 -16.51 11.94
CA THR A 342 -21.26 -16.96 12.37
C THR A 342 -21.31 -17.73 13.69
N THR A 343 -20.86 -18.97 13.68
CA THR A 343 -20.58 -19.78 14.88
C THR A 343 -19.24 -19.38 15.52
N ASP A 344 -18.92 -19.94 16.70
CA ASP A 344 -17.65 -19.71 17.41
C ASP A 344 -16.40 -20.14 16.62
N SER A 345 -16.59 -20.88 15.52
CA SER A 345 -15.55 -21.22 14.55
C SER A 345 -16.09 -21.00 13.14
N SER A 346 -15.43 -20.15 12.37
CA SER A 346 -15.73 -19.86 10.97
C SER A 346 -14.43 -19.67 10.18
N PHE A 347 -14.53 -19.73 8.85
CA PHE A 347 -13.44 -19.36 7.95
C PHE A 347 -14.00 -18.43 6.87
N ASP A 348 -13.13 -17.58 6.31
CA ASP A 348 -13.51 -16.65 5.25
C ASP A 348 -12.82 -17.01 3.93
N VAL A 349 -13.54 -16.79 2.83
CA VAL A 349 -13.01 -16.87 1.47
C VAL A 349 -13.15 -15.50 0.85
N SER A 350 -12.03 -14.80 0.77
CA SER A 350 -11.97 -13.45 0.21
C SER A 350 -11.59 -13.50 -1.27
N LEU A 351 -12.46 -12.96 -2.12
CA LEU A 351 -12.20 -12.80 -3.55
C LEU A 351 -11.63 -11.40 -3.82
N LEU A 352 -10.50 -11.33 -4.53
CA LEU A 352 -9.89 -10.08 -4.95
C LEU A 352 -9.86 -9.97 -6.47
N LEU A 353 -10.46 -8.91 -7.01
CA LEU A 353 -10.30 -8.53 -8.41
C LEU A 353 -8.92 -7.87 -8.58
N LEU A 354 -8.04 -8.48 -9.38
CA LEU A 354 -6.64 -8.04 -9.51
C LEU A 354 -6.46 -6.89 -10.50
N HIS A 355 -7.21 -6.91 -11.60
CA HIS A 355 -7.06 -5.96 -12.71
C HIS A 355 -8.35 -5.17 -12.99
N PRO A 356 -8.87 -4.41 -12.00
CA PRO A 356 -10.11 -3.65 -12.17
C PRO A 356 -10.02 -2.65 -13.32
N LYS A 357 -11.10 -2.52 -14.09
CA LYS A 357 -11.28 -1.51 -15.14
C LYS A 357 -11.93 -0.24 -14.59
N SER A 358 -12.55 -0.29 -13.42
CA SER A 358 -13.00 0.89 -12.69
C SER A 358 -11.82 1.80 -12.33
N LYS A 359 -12.00 3.11 -12.49
CA LYS A 359 -10.98 4.12 -12.17
C LYS A 359 -11.51 5.13 -11.17
N GLY A 360 -10.81 5.24 -10.05
CA GLY A 360 -11.11 6.17 -8.97
C GLY A 360 -10.31 7.47 -9.03
N TYR A 361 -10.60 8.39 -8.12
CA TYR A 361 -9.99 9.71 -8.02
C TYR A 361 -9.66 10.12 -6.59
N VAL A 362 -8.57 10.88 -6.42
CA VAL A 362 -8.24 11.67 -5.23
C VAL A 362 -8.45 13.14 -5.55
N ARG A 363 -9.21 13.86 -4.72
CA ARG A 363 -9.47 15.31 -4.89
C ARG A 363 -9.31 16.05 -3.58
N LEU A 364 -8.99 17.34 -3.67
CA LEU A 364 -9.08 18.22 -2.51
C LEU A 364 -10.55 18.43 -2.12
N ALA A 365 -10.87 18.22 -0.85
CA ALA A 365 -12.13 18.72 -0.27
C ALA A 365 -12.07 20.24 -0.09
N THR A 366 -10.92 20.74 0.38
CA THR A 366 -10.66 22.17 0.65
C THR A 366 -9.19 22.49 0.37
N ALA A 367 -8.82 23.78 0.41
CA ALA A 367 -7.41 24.20 0.39
C ALA A 367 -6.70 24.05 1.75
N ASN A 368 -7.40 23.64 2.82
CA ASN A 368 -6.78 23.39 4.12
C ASN A 368 -6.04 22.04 4.07
N PRO A 369 -4.70 22.03 4.21
CA PRO A 369 -3.90 20.81 4.07
C PRO A 369 -4.13 19.79 5.19
N LEU A 370 -4.75 20.20 6.30
CA LEU A 370 -5.06 19.31 7.43
C LEU A 370 -6.42 18.62 7.28
N ARG A 371 -7.21 18.97 6.25
CA ARG A 371 -8.43 18.24 5.90
C ARG A 371 -8.06 17.05 5.03
N GLN A 372 -8.69 15.90 5.29
CA GLN A 372 -8.52 14.72 4.45
C GLN A 372 -9.02 14.98 3.01
N PRO A 373 -8.39 14.35 2.01
CA PRO A 373 -8.87 14.41 0.63
C PRO A 373 -10.21 13.68 0.46
N LEU A 374 -10.94 14.03 -0.60
CA LEU A 374 -12.04 13.21 -1.10
C LEU A 374 -11.44 12.03 -1.87
N LEU A 375 -11.77 10.82 -1.42
CA LEU A 375 -11.32 9.57 -2.02
C LEU A 375 -12.52 8.89 -2.69
N ASP A 376 -12.50 8.78 -4.02
CA ASP A 376 -13.57 8.12 -4.76
C ASP A 376 -13.00 6.96 -5.57
N PRO A 377 -12.89 5.75 -4.99
CA PRO A 377 -12.32 4.60 -5.71
C PRO A 377 -13.20 4.14 -6.88
N ARG A 378 -14.50 4.47 -6.87
CA ARG A 378 -15.48 4.08 -7.89
C ARG A 378 -15.51 2.56 -8.13
N PHE A 379 -15.44 1.76 -7.06
CA PHE A 379 -15.48 0.31 -7.21
C PHE A 379 -16.75 -0.13 -7.94
N LEU A 380 -16.58 -1.12 -8.82
CA LEU A 380 -17.64 -1.71 -9.65
C LEU A 380 -18.36 -0.71 -10.59
N ALA A 381 -17.75 0.44 -10.87
CA ALA A 381 -18.30 1.40 -11.83
C ALA A 381 -18.20 0.91 -13.28
N ASN A 382 -17.28 -0.01 -13.58
CA ASN A 382 -17.20 -0.69 -14.86
C ASN A 382 -17.92 -2.05 -14.78
N PRO A 383 -18.90 -2.33 -15.67
CA PRO A 383 -19.63 -3.61 -15.66
C PRO A 383 -18.73 -4.85 -15.79
N HIS A 384 -17.59 -4.74 -16.46
CA HIS A 384 -16.63 -5.85 -16.59
C HIS A 384 -16.09 -6.33 -15.24
N ASP A 385 -15.92 -5.43 -14.28
CA ASP A 385 -15.44 -5.78 -12.93
C ASP A 385 -16.45 -6.68 -12.20
N ILE A 386 -17.75 -6.42 -12.42
CA ILE A 386 -18.84 -7.24 -11.87
C ILE A 386 -18.89 -8.60 -12.58
N GLU A 387 -18.78 -8.60 -13.91
CA GLU A 387 -18.77 -9.82 -14.71
C GLU A 387 -17.66 -10.78 -14.26
N MET A 388 -16.45 -10.27 -14.04
CA MET A 388 -15.31 -11.07 -13.58
C MET A 388 -15.53 -11.64 -12.17
N LEU A 389 -16.06 -10.85 -11.24
CA LEU A 389 -16.37 -11.32 -9.88
C LEU A 389 -17.51 -12.36 -9.86
N LEU A 390 -18.44 -12.32 -10.82
CA LEU A 390 -19.50 -13.32 -10.93
C LEU A 390 -19.02 -14.63 -11.58
N LYS A 391 -18.01 -14.55 -12.45
CA LYS A 391 -17.37 -15.72 -13.10
C LYS A 391 -16.45 -16.49 -12.17
N SER A 392 -15.94 -15.87 -11.10
CA SER A 392 -15.10 -16.52 -10.09
C SER A 392 -15.90 -17.36 -9.07
N LYS A 393 -17.06 -17.89 -9.46
CA LYS A 393 -17.94 -18.70 -8.61
C LYS A 393 -17.76 -20.19 -8.85
#